data_AF-A0A3D3JZP5-F1
#
_entry.id   AF-A0A3D3JZP5-F1
#
_cell.length_a   1.000
_cell.length_b   1.000
_cell.length_c   1.000
_cell.angle_alpha   90.00
_cell.angle_beta   90.00
_cell.angle_gamma   90.00
#
_symmetry.space_group_name_H-M   'P 1'
#
loop_
_entity.id
_entity.type
_entity.pdbx_description
1 polymer ?
#
loop_
_entity_poly.entity_id
_entity_poly.type
_entity_poly.pdbx_seq_one_letter_code
_entity_poly.pdbx_strand_id
1 'polypeptide(L)'
;GNLKQIGLGLIMYAGDDIEGGKLPEKDNAEGLNELVTDYYLTAGSVYVNPRSKRHTSGKDNEPLTEKTCSYIYFGGLRDTNKYPSDSPLAFDKPGVPGNTWVVFLDGHVESLQGPFDSCEAVIKALDRPHLPKEHRQWYLDKAKAMDERRDKLEY
;
A
#
# COMPACT_ATOMS: atom_id res chain seq x y z
N GLY A 1 10.57 2.40 -9.70
CA GLY A 1 9.27 3.09 -9.57
C GLY A 1 8.92 3.20 -8.10
N ASN A 2 8.13 4.19 -7.71
CA ASN A 2 7.88 4.53 -6.30
C ASN A 2 7.33 3.36 -5.47
N LEU A 3 6.36 2.59 -5.98
CA LEU A 3 5.86 1.38 -5.29
C LEU A 3 6.93 0.30 -5.05
N LYS A 4 7.91 0.14 -5.95
CA LYS A 4 9.05 -0.78 -5.69
C LYS A 4 9.92 -0.30 -4.54
N GLN A 5 10.13 1.02 -4.43
CA GLN A 5 10.89 1.60 -3.31
C GLN A 5 10.15 1.41 -1.99
N ILE A 6 8.83 1.64 -1.98
CA ILE A 6 7.97 1.39 -0.82
C ILE A 6 8.00 -0.09 -0.42
N GLY A 7 7.84 -1.00 -1.38
CA GLY A 7 7.93 -2.45 -1.13
C GLY A 7 9.27 -2.87 -0.53
N LEU A 8 10.39 -2.35 -1.07
CA LEU A 8 11.71 -2.61 -0.53
C LEU A 8 11.86 -2.07 0.91
N GLY A 9 11.39 -0.85 1.18
CA GLY A 9 11.41 -0.27 2.52
C GLY A 9 10.61 -1.11 3.53
N LEU A 10 9.45 -1.62 3.13
CA LEU A 10 8.64 -2.55 3.92
C LEU A 10 9.36 -3.87 4.20
N ILE A 11 10.02 -4.46 3.19
CA ILE A 11 10.79 -5.70 3.35
C ILE A 11 11.98 -5.47 4.30
N MET A 12 12.68 -4.34 4.19
CA MET A 12 13.77 -3.98 5.11
C MET A 12 13.26 -3.79 6.54
N TYR A 13 12.13 -3.08 6.71
CA TYR A 13 11.47 -2.90 8.01
C TYR A 13 11.15 -4.26 8.66
N ALA A 14 10.54 -5.18 7.92
CA ALA A 14 10.21 -6.50 8.44
C ALA A 14 11.46 -7.35 8.73
N GLY A 15 12.51 -7.21 7.92
CA GLY A 15 13.77 -7.93 8.09
C GLY A 15 14.55 -7.57 9.36
N ASP A 16 14.37 -6.37 9.89
CA ASP A 16 14.96 -5.95 11.17
C ASP A 16 14.20 -6.55 12.38
N ASP A 17 12.93 -6.96 12.21
CA ASP A 17 12.19 -7.80 13.18
C ASP A 17 12.46 -9.30 12.92
N ILE A 18 13.69 -9.74 13.24
CA ILE A 18 14.19 -11.09 12.94
C ILE A 18 13.27 -12.22 13.46
N GLU A 19 12.57 -12.00 14.58
CA GLU A 19 11.71 -13.03 15.19
C GLU A 19 10.25 -12.97 14.72
N GLY A 20 9.75 -11.76 14.41
CA GLY A 20 8.34 -11.54 14.12
C GLY A 20 8.03 -11.33 12.64
N GLY A 21 8.99 -10.82 11.88
CA GLY A 21 8.84 -10.47 10.47
C GLY A 21 7.72 -9.47 10.22
N LYS A 22 7.41 -8.63 11.22
CA LYS A 22 6.20 -7.79 11.19
C LYS A 22 6.38 -6.61 10.27
N LEU A 23 5.35 -6.36 9.47
CA LEU A 23 5.20 -5.11 8.74
C LEU A 23 4.45 -4.09 9.60
N PRO A 24 4.49 -2.78 9.26
CA PRO A 24 3.72 -1.76 9.94
C PRO A 24 2.24 -2.16 10.11
N GLU A 25 1.71 -1.99 11.32
CA GLU A 25 0.40 -2.56 11.71
C GLU A 25 -0.77 -1.76 11.12
N LYS A 26 -0.57 -0.45 10.96
CA LYS A 26 -1.63 0.47 10.55
C LYS A 26 -1.75 0.54 9.04
N ASP A 27 -2.93 0.92 8.54
CA ASP A 27 -3.17 1.05 7.11
C ASP A 27 -2.68 2.41 6.55
N ASN A 28 -2.58 2.51 5.23
CA ASN A 28 -2.40 3.76 4.48
C ASN A 28 -1.18 4.59 4.91
N ALA A 29 -1.28 5.93 4.88
CA ALA A 29 -0.18 6.82 5.23
C ALA A 29 0.31 6.63 6.68
N GLU A 30 -0.60 6.22 7.57
CA GLU A 30 -0.28 5.98 8.97
C GLU A 30 0.66 4.79 9.18
N GLY A 31 0.47 3.70 8.43
CA GLY A 31 1.42 2.57 8.45
C GLY A 31 2.71 2.88 7.69
N LEU A 32 2.60 3.49 6.51
CA LEU A 32 3.78 3.87 5.72
C LEU A 32 4.67 4.91 6.42
N ASN A 33 4.14 5.64 7.40
CA ASN A 33 4.89 6.57 8.25
C ASN A 33 5.98 5.91 9.08
N GLU A 34 5.84 4.62 9.39
CA GLU A 34 6.88 3.89 10.11
C GLU A 34 8.17 3.81 9.30
N LEU A 35 8.08 3.71 7.96
CA LEU A 35 9.25 3.75 7.07
C LEU A 35 9.98 5.09 7.09
N VAL A 36 9.25 6.19 7.29
CA VAL A 36 9.83 7.54 7.41
C VAL A 36 10.46 7.70 8.80
N THR A 37 9.74 7.28 9.84
CA THR A 37 10.14 7.44 11.25
C THR A 37 11.38 6.63 11.58
N ASP A 38 11.47 5.42 11.03
CA ASP A 38 12.57 4.49 11.27
C ASP A 38 13.64 4.55 10.17
N TYR A 39 13.61 5.59 9.34
CA TYR A 39 14.62 5.92 8.33
C TYR A 39 14.83 4.89 7.20
N TYR A 40 13.87 3.99 6.95
CA TYR A 40 13.90 3.05 5.82
C TYR A 40 13.63 3.73 4.47
N LEU A 41 12.77 4.74 4.45
CA LEU A 41 12.41 5.48 3.24
C LEU A 41 11.93 6.89 3.60
N THR A 42 12.82 7.87 3.55
CA THR A 42 12.53 9.22 4.08
C THR A 42 12.19 10.26 3.02
N ALA A 43 12.42 9.95 1.74
CA ALA A 43 12.19 10.86 0.64
C ALA A 43 10.69 11.07 0.40
N GLY A 44 10.17 12.26 0.71
CA GLY A 44 8.74 12.56 0.64
C GLY A 44 8.15 12.39 -0.76
N SER A 45 8.99 12.62 -1.78
CA SER A 45 8.63 12.48 -3.20
C SER A 45 8.30 11.04 -3.62
N VAL A 46 8.82 10.05 -2.91
CA VAL A 46 8.54 8.63 -3.20
C VAL A 46 7.09 8.28 -2.87
N TYR A 47 6.48 8.96 -1.89
CA TYR A 47 5.12 8.70 -1.45
C TYR A 47 4.03 9.35 -2.33
N VAL A 48 4.42 10.06 -3.39
CA VAL A 48 3.48 10.62 -4.35
C VAL A 48 3.61 9.92 -5.70
N ASN A 49 2.48 9.49 -6.25
CA ASN A 49 2.44 8.97 -7.61
C ASN A 49 2.58 10.17 -8.57
N PRO A 50 3.54 10.17 -9.53
CA PRO A 50 3.75 11.31 -10.43
C PRO A 50 2.53 11.69 -11.28
N ARG A 51 1.56 10.78 -11.46
CA ARG A 51 0.31 11.03 -12.19
C ARG A 51 -0.81 11.57 -11.28
N SER A 52 -0.62 11.53 -9.96
CA SER A 52 -1.58 12.04 -9.00
C SER A 52 -1.68 13.55 -9.11
N LYS A 53 -2.91 14.06 -9.28
CA LYS A 53 -3.21 15.50 -9.20
C LYS A 53 -3.76 15.92 -7.83
N ARG A 54 -4.03 14.96 -6.95
CA ARG A 54 -4.71 15.17 -5.65
C ARG A 54 -3.75 15.19 -4.46
N HIS A 55 -2.52 14.72 -4.67
CA HIS A 55 -1.55 14.56 -3.59
C HIS A 55 -0.29 15.35 -3.94
N THR A 56 0.30 15.98 -2.93
CA THR A 56 1.51 16.79 -3.06
C THR A 56 2.62 16.17 -2.23
N SER A 57 3.86 16.21 -2.72
CA SER A 57 4.99 15.66 -1.99
C SER A 57 5.10 16.30 -0.61
N GLY A 58 5.27 15.49 0.43
CA GLY A 58 5.80 15.98 1.71
C GLY A 58 7.27 16.38 1.56
N LYS A 59 7.82 17.03 2.60
CA LYS A 59 9.28 17.20 2.70
C LYS A 59 9.91 15.89 3.18
N ASP A 60 11.20 15.77 2.94
CA ASP A 60 11.96 14.62 3.41
C ASP A 60 11.99 14.58 4.94
N ASN A 61 11.84 13.38 5.49
CA ASN A 61 11.78 13.11 6.94
C ASN A 61 10.58 13.74 7.68
N GLU A 62 9.60 14.33 6.98
CA GLU A 62 8.35 14.78 7.60
C GLU A 62 7.30 13.65 7.57
N PRO A 63 6.44 13.54 8.60
CA PRO A 63 5.36 12.57 8.59
C PRO A 63 4.43 12.70 7.38
N LEU A 64 4.12 11.55 6.79
CA LEU A 64 3.08 11.35 5.81
C LEU A 64 1.71 11.62 6.39
N THR A 65 0.85 12.16 5.54
CA THR A 65 -0.57 12.34 5.76
C THR A 65 -1.31 11.78 4.55
N GLU A 66 -2.63 11.66 4.66
CA GLU A 66 -3.44 11.27 3.50
C GLU A 66 -3.33 12.25 2.32
N LYS A 67 -2.92 13.52 2.55
CA LYS A 67 -2.67 14.51 1.50
C LYS A 67 -1.30 14.34 0.83
N THR A 68 -0.32 13.78 1.53
CA THR A 68 1.05 13.62 1.05
C THR A 68 1.40 12.21 0.61
N CYS A 69 0.47 11.26 0.70
CA CYS A 69 0.63 9.88 0.27
C CYS A 69 -0.40 9.50 -0.81
N SER A 70 0.07 9.05 -1.98
CA SER A 70 -0.76 8.59 -3.11
C SER A 70 -1.01 7.08 -3.13
N TYR A 71 -0.71 6.36 -2.05
CA TYR A 71 -0.79 4.90 -2.01
C TYR A 71 -1.71 4.41 -0.89
N ILE A 72 -2.37 3.30 -1.16
CA ILE A 72 -3.02 2.47 -0.15
C ILE A 72 -1.99 1.45 0.34
N TYR A 73 -1.99 1.18 1.64
CA TYR A 73 -1.15 0.15 2.27
C TYR A 73 -2.01 -0.70 3.21
N PHE A 74 -1.86 -2.02 3.12
CA PHE A 74 -2.50 -2.96 4.03
C PHE A 74 -1.58 -3.28 5.20
N GLY A 75 -1.93 -2.76 6.38
CA GLY A 75 -1.19 -3.03 7.61
C GLY A 75 -1.55 -4.36 8.28
N GLY A 76 -0.64 -4.85 9.13
CA GLY A 76 -0.83 -6.05 9.95
C GLY A 76 -0.41 -7.37 9.28
N LEU A 77 0.40 -7.29 8.22
CA LEU A 77 0.97 -8.45 7.54
C LEU A 77 2.35 -8.81 8.12
N ARG A 78 2.86 -9.99 7.72
CA ARG A 78 4.23 -10.42 8.01
C ARG A 78 4.91 -10.86 6.72
N ASP A 79 6.23 -10.71 6.66
CA ASP A 79 7.06 -11.21 5.55
C ASP A 79 6.97 -12.75 5.34
N THR A 80 6.66 -13.47 6.42
CA THR A 80 6.44 -14.92 6.47
C THR A 80 5.03 -15.36 6.05
N ASN A 81 4.15 -14.43 5.63
CA ASN A 81 2.84 -14.82 5.13
C ASN A 81 2.94 -15.79 3.94
N LYS A 82 2.14 -16.85 3.98
CA LYS A 82 2.27 -18.06 3.13
C LYS A 82 2.16 -17.85 1.61
N TYR A 83 1.60 -16.73 1.14
CA TYR A 83 1.33 -16.48 -0.27
C TYR A 83 1.90 -15.13 -0.71
N PRO A 84 3.23 -14.95 -0.71
CA PRO A 84 3.81 -13.63 -0.83
C PRO A 84 3.61 -13.01 -2.23
N SER A 85 3.60 -13.82 -3.28
CA SER A 85 3.31 -13.37 -4.65
C SER A 85 1.82 -13.06 -4.90
N ASP A 86 0.92 -13.49 -4.02
CA ASP A 86 -0.51 -13.19 -4.15
C ASP A 86 -1.00 -12.19 -3.11
N SER A 87 -0.13 -11.78 -2.17
CA SER A 87 -0.45 -10.87 -1.07
C SER A 87 -0.11 -9.42 -1.45
N PRO A 88 -1.08 -8.59 -1.89
CA PRO A 88 -0.81 -7.18 -2.16
C PRO A 88 -0.44 -6.47 -0.86
N LEU A 89 0.64 -5.70 -0.88
CA LEU A 89 1.08 -4.85 0.23
C LEU A 89 0.55 -3.43 0.08
N ALA A 90 0.77 -2.84 -1.10
CA ALA A 90 0.39 -1.47 -1.38
C ALA A 90 0.03 -1.29 -2.85
N PHE A 91 -0.79 -0.29 -3.15
CA PHE A 91 -1.18 0.03 -4.52
C PHE A 91 -1.51 1.51 -4.69
N ASP A 92 -1.56 1.97 -5.93
CA ASP A 92 -1.97 3.35 -6.24
C ASP A 92 -3.36 3.64 -5.69
N LYS A 93 -3.53 4.77 -4.98
CA LYS A 93 -4.86 5.18 -4.50
C LYS A 93 -5.86 5.25 -5.66
N PRO A 94 -7.10 4.75 -5.49
CA PRO A 94 -8.15 4.87 -6.49
C PRO A 94 -8.39 6.32 -6.88
N GLY A 95 -8.63 6.59 -8.17
CA GLY A 95 -8.74 7.92 -8.76
C GLY A 95 -7.41 8.54 -9.23
N VAL A 96 -6.29 7.82 -9.15
CA VAL A 96 -5.06 8.19 -9.88
C VAL A 96 -5.23 7.79 -11.37
N PRO A 97 -4.97 8.69 -12.35
CA PRO A 97 -5.16 8.39 -13.77
C PRO A 97 -4.26 7.28 -14.33
N GLY A 98 -4.82 6.47 -15.23
CA GLY A 98 -4.15 5.40 -15.98
C GLY A 98 -4.12 4.06 -15.23
N ASN A 99 -3.16 3.19 -15.54
CA ASN A 99 -3.02 1.90 -14.87
C ASN A 99 -2.75 2.07 -13.38
N THR A 100 -3.34 1.19 -12.57
CA THR A 100 -3.06 1.05 -11.14
C THR A 100 -1.95 0.03 -10.95
N TRP A 101 -0.90 0.41 -10.24
CA TRP A 101 0.19 -0.48 -9.90
C TRP A 101 0.02 -1.03 -8.49
N VAL A 102 0.42 -2.28 -8.29
CA VAL A 102 0.32 -3.01 -7.02
C VAL A 102 1.66 -3.64 -6.73
N VAL A 103 2.20 -3.44 -5.52
CA VAL A 103 3.37 -4.17 -5.01
C VAL A 103 2.91 -5.28 -4.09
N PHE A 104 3.51 -6.46 -4.24
CA PHE A 104 3.22 -7.66 -3.47
C PHE A 104 4.28 -7.91 -2.40
N LEU A 105 4.01 -8.85 -1.51
CA LEU A 105 4.84 -9.15 -0.35
C LEU A 105 6.24 -9.66 -0.70
N ASP A 106 6.40 -10.36 -1.81
CA ASP A 106 7.71 -10.76 -2.35
C ASP A 106 8.46 -9.61 -3.08
N GLY A 107 7.88 -8.41 -3.11
CA GLY A 107 8.45 -7.21 -3.72
C GLY A 107 8.24 -7.07 -5.23
N HIS A 108 7.60 -8.03 -5.90
CA HIS A 108 7.25 -7.83 -7.31
C HIS A 108 6.12 -6.80 -7.45
N VAL A 109 6.02 -6.22 -8.65
CA VAL A 109 5.00 -5.21 -8.96
C VAL A 109 4.27 -5.60 -10.23
N GLU A 110 2.95 -5.54 -10.16
CA GLU A 110 2.06 -5.75 -11.31
C GLU A 110 1.28 -4.48 -11.65
N SER A 111 0.85 -4.37 -12.89
CA SER A 111 -0.08 -3.33 -13.34
C SER A 111 -1.45 -3.92 -13.64
N LEU A 112 -2.48 -3.26 -13.13
CA LEU A 112 -3.86 -3.47 -13.53
C LEU A 112 -4.28 -2.38 -14.51
N GLN A 113 -4.99 -2.77 -15.55
CA GLN A 113 -5.58 -1.82 -16.48
C GLN A 113 -6.68 -1.04 -15.76
N GLY A 114 -6.45 0.26 -15.57
CA GLY A 114 -7.29 1.18 -14.81
C GLY A 114 -7.79 2.36 -15.66
N PRO A 115 -8.26 3.46 -15.03
CA PRO A 115 -8.26 3.71 -13.58
C PRO A 115 -9.38 2.99 -12.83
N PHE A 116 -9.21 2.85 -11.52
CA PHE A 116 -10.23 2.34 -10.59
C PHE A 116 -10.70 3.46 -9.65
N ASP A 117 -11.97 3.41 -9.25
CA ASP A 117 -12.60 4.41 -8.38
C ASP A 117 -12.70 3.98 -6.91
N SER A 118 -12.41 2.71 -6.59
CA SER A 118 -12.42 2.20 -5.23
C SER A 118 -11.33 1.16 -4.97
N CYS A 119 -10.94 1.01 -3.70
CA CYS A 119 -10.00 0.00 -3.24
C CYS A 119 -10.59 -1.39 -3.46
N GLU A 120 -11.90 -1.54 -3.19
CA GLU A 120 -12.63 -2.78 -3.46
C GLU A 120 -12.53 -3.20 -4.93
N ALA A 121 -12.64 -2.24 -5.87
CA ALA A 121 -12.54 -2.53 -7.30
C ALA A 121 -11.13 -3.01 -7.69
N VAL A 122 -10.08 -2.43 -7.10
CA VAL A 122 -8.70 -2.89 -7.30
C VAL A 122 -8.52 -4.33 -6.81
N ILE A 123 -8.99 -4.65 -5.60
CA ILE A 123 -8.86 -6.00 -5.03
C ILE A 123 -9.67 -7.03 -5.80
N LYS A 124 -10.87 -6.67 -6.29
CA LYS A 124 -11.64 -7.54 -7.18
C LYS A 124 -10.93 -7.78 -8.51
N ALA A 125 -10.31 -6.74 -9.09
CA ALA A 125 -9.60 -6.83 -10.36
C ALA A 125 -8.30 -7.64 -10.29
N LEU A 126 -7.66 -7.70 -9.11
CA LEU A 126 -6.49 -8.56 -8.90
C LEU A 126 -6.80 -10.05 -9.04
N ASP A 127 -8.04 -10.47 -8.77
CA ASP A 127 -8.52 -11.86 -8.79
C ASP A 127 -7.43 -12.91 -8.51
N ARG A 128 -7.25 -13.26 -7.23
CA ARG A 128 -6.23 -14.22 -6.77
C ARG A 128 -6.85 -15.55 -6.36
N PRO A 129 -7.25 -16.43 -7.30
CA PRO A 129 -7.93 -17.68 -6.98
C PRO A 129 -7.08 -18.63 -6.12
N HIS A 130 -5.75 -18.48 -6.14
CA HIS A 130 -4.80 -19.25 -5.35
C HIS A 130 -4.76 -18.87 -3.87
N LEU A 131 -5.14 -17.64 -3.50
CA LEU A 131 -5.32 -17.28 -2.09
C LEU A 131 -6.49 -18.02 -1.50
N PRO A 132 -6.42 -18.53 -0.25
CA PRO A 132 -7.60 -19.09 0.42
C PRO A 132 -8.74 -18.06 0.53
N LYS A 133 -9.98 -18.54 0.60
CA LYS A 133 -11.18 -17.69 0.57
C LYS A 133 -11.17 -16.67 1.71
N GLU A 134 -10.75 -17.07 2.90
CA GLU A 134 -10.65 -16.24 4.08
C GLU A 134 -9.60 -15.12 3.91
N HIS A 135 -8.48 -15.40 3.24
CA HIS A 135 -7.48 -14.38 2.91
C HIS A 135 -8.01 -13.37 1.89
N ARG A 136 -8.69 -13.84 0.84
CA ARG A 136 -9.35 -12.95 -0.13
C ARG A 136 -10.40 -12.07 0.53
N GLN A 137 -11.20 -12.65 1.44
CA GLN A 137 -12.22 -11.92 2.19
C GLN A 137 -11.58 -10.84 3.09
N TRP A 138 -10.47 -11.16 3.76
CA TRP A 138 -9.72 -10.19 4.57
C TRP A 138 -9.28 -8.96 3.76
N TYR A 139 -8.70 -9.17 2.56
CA TYR A 139 -8.33 -8.06 1.69
C TYR A 139 -9.54 -7.25 1.21
N LEU A 140 -10.66 -7.92 0.87
CA LEU A 140 -11.89 -7.25 0.47
C LEU A 140 -12.49 -6.41 1.60
N ASP A 141 -12.49 -6.92 2.83
CA ASP A 141 -13.02 -6.22 4.00
C ASP A 141 -12.15 -5.02 4.35
N LYS A 142 -10.81 -5.17 4.33
CA LYS A 142 -9.86 -4.07 4.49
C LYS A 142 -10.05 -2.99 3.42
N ALA A 143 -10.19 -3.38 2.16
CA ALA A 143 -10.40 -2.45 1.05
C ALA A 143 -11.70 -1.65 1.19
N LYS A 144 -12.81 -2.31 1.56
CA LYS A 144 -14.08 -1.63 1.85
C LYS A 144 -13.96 -0.64 3.00
N ALA A 145 -13.30 -1.04 4.09
CA ALA A 145 -13.05 -0.15 5.23
C ALA A 145 -12.16 1.06 4.86
N MET A 146 -11.28 0.93 3.86
CA MET A 146 -10.49 2.04 3.32
C MET A 146 -11.34 2.99 2.48
N ASP A 147 -12.22 2.44 1.63
CA ASP A 147 -13.16 3.25 0.84
C ASP A 147 -14.10 4.06 1.77
N GLU A 148 -14.69 3.43 2.79
CA GLU A 148 -15.54 4.11 3.77
C GLU A 148 -14.82 5.22 4.55
N ARG A 149 -13.53 5.01 4.86
CA ARG A 149 -12.70 6.04 5.52
C ARG A 149 -12.42 7.20 4.57
N ARG A 150 -12.17 6.92 3.29
CA ARG A 150 -11.90 7.94 2.28
C ARG A 150 -13.10 8.86 2.06
N ASP A 151 -14.29 8.29 1.94
CA ASP A 151 -15.53 9.06 1.73
C ASP A 151 -15.84 10.01 2.89
N LYS A 152 -15.37 9.70 4.10
CA LYS A 152 -15.50 10.56 5.30
C LYS A 152 -14.49 11.69 5.37
N LEU A 153 -13.38 11.60 4.63
CA LEU A 153 -12.30 12.61 4.60
C LEU A 153 -12.47 13.64 3.47
N GLU A 154 -13.49 13.49 2.62
CA GLU A 154 -13.83 14.44 1.54
C GLU A 154 -14.78 15.58 1.97
N TYR A 155 -14.87 15.89 3.28
CA TYR A 155 -15.63 17.03 3.84
C TYR A 155 -14.74 18.08 4.51
#